data_AF-A0A1J3EF11-F1
#
_entry.id   AF-A0A1J3EF11-F1
#
_cell.length_a   1.000
_cell.length_b   1.000
_cell.length_c   1.000
_cell.angle_alpha   90.00
_cell.angle_beta   90.00
_cell.angle_gamma   90.00
#
_symmetry.space_group_name_H-M   'P 1'
#
loop_
_entity.id
_entity.type
_entity.pdbx_description
1 polymer ?
#
loop_
_entity_poly.entity_id
_entity_poly.type
_entity_poly.pdbx_seq_one_letter_code
_entity_poly.pdbx_strand_id
1 'polypeptide(L)'
;EGSLDIGKTLRRIRRGGIHPSIRGEVWEFLLGCYDPMSTFEEREQIRQRRRLQYASWKEECKKMFPVIGSGRFMTAPVITDNGQPNYDPLVLQEINLGTNSNGSDFFEKLTSRGPLDKKVVEWLLTLHQIGLDVNRTDRSLVFYEKKENLSKLWDILSVYAWIDKDVGYCQGMSELCSPMIIL
;
A
#
# COMPACT_ATOMS: atom_id res chain seq x y z
N GLU A 1 22.57 -11.80 22.90
CA GLU A 1 21.31 -12.56 22.84
C GLU A 1 20.19 -11.82 22.10
N GLY A 2 20.14 -10.48 22.08
CA GLY A 2 19.26 -9.75 21.15
C GLY A 2 17.79 -9.64 21.56
N SER A 3 17.45 -10.14 22.75
CA SER A 3 16.16 -9.99 23.42
C SER A 3 16.00 -8.60 24.06
N LEU A 4 14.76 -8.14 24.14
CA LEU A 4 14.37 -6.81 24.60
C LEU A 4 13.45 -6.92 25.82
N ASP A 5 13.86 -6.32 26.95
CA ASP A 5 12.95 -6.08 28.08
C ASP A 5 11.94 -5.01 27.67
N ILE A 6 10.80 -5.46 27.16
CA ILE A 6 9.74 -4.59 26.64
C ILE A 6 9.18 -3.68 27.74
N GLY A 7 9.07 -4.18 28.99
CA GLY A 7 8.54 -3.40 30.11
C GLY A 7 9.44 -2.21 30.47
N LYS A 8 10.75 -2.43 30.55
CA LYS A 8 11.73 -1.36 30.78
C LYS A 8 11.79 -0.39 29.60
N THR A 9 11.67 -0.90 28.38
CA THR A 9 11.70 -0.10 27.14
C THR A 9 10.50 0.83 27.06
N LEU A 10 9.28 0.32 27.27
CA LEU A 10 8.05 1.11 27.29
C LEU A 10 8.08 2.21 28.36
N ARG A 11 8.64 1.93 29.56
CA ARG A 11 8.81 2.96 30.60
C ARG A 11 9.72 4.11 30.16
N ARG A 12 10.78 3.83 29.39
CA ARG A 12 11.69 4.86 28.85
C ARG A 12 11.00 5.67 27.75
N ILE A 13 10.35 4.98 26.81
CA ILE A 13 9.61 5.61 25.70
C ILE A 13 8.51 6.53 26.24
N ARG A 14 7.75 6.09 27.25
CA ARG A 14 6.70 6.92 27.86
C ARG A 14 7.24 8.21 28.48
N ARG A 15 8.48 8.22 28.98
CA ARG A 15 9.08 9.39 29.66
C ARG A 15 9.79 10.35 28.70
N GLY A 16 10.41 9.84 27.63
CA GLY A 16 11.29 10.62 26.77
C GLY A 16 11.05 10.50 25.27
N GLY A 17 10.05 9.73 24.84
CA GLY A 17 9.82 9.42 23.44
C GLY A 17 10.92 8.54 22.82
N ILE A 18 10.95 8.50 21.49
CA ILE A 18 11.94 7.76 20.70
C ILE A 18 12.70 8.73 19.82
N HIS A 19 14.03 8.67 19.88
CA HIS A 19 14.90 9.46 19.01
C HIS A 19 14.69 9.09 17.54
N PRO A 20 14.56 10.07 16.60
CA PRO A 20 14.24 9.80 15.20
C PRO A 20 15.09 8.70 14.54
N SER A 21 16.40 8.67 14.81
CA SER A 21 17.35 7.74 14.18
C SER A 21 17.10 6.25 14.46
N ILE A 22 16.32 5.91 15.49
CA ILE A 22 16.02 4.53 15.87
C ILE A 22 14.52 4.22 15.82
N ARG A 23 13.68 5.15 15.35
CA ARG A 23 12.23 4.97 15.34
C ARG A 23 11.82 3.77 14.50
N GLY A 24 12.33 3.65 13.28
CA GLY A 24 12.01 2.52 12.40
C GLY A 24 12.26 1.17 13.07
N GLU A 25 13.38 1.01 13.77
CA GLU A 25 13.70 -0.23 14.48
C GLU A 25 12.80 -0.48 15.71
N VAL A 26 12.53 0.56 16.49
CA VAL A 26 11.73 0.43 17.73
C VAL A 26 10.25 0.17 17.40
N TRP A 27 9.70 0.81 16.37
CA TRP A 27 8.29 0.68 16.00
C TRP A 27 7.94 -0.75 15.57
N GLU A 28 8.86 -1.51 14.99
CA GLU A 28 8.65 -2.93 14.69
C GLU A 28 8.34 -3.76 15.96
N PHE A 29 8.89 -3.41 17.12
CA PHE A 29 8.50 -4.06 18.37
C PHE A 29 7.17 -3.53 18.91
N LEU A 30 6.94 -2.22 18.82
CA LEU A 30 5.72 -1.60 19.36
C LEU A 30 4.46 -2.00 18.60
N LEU A 31 4.58 -2.25 17.29
CA LEU A 31 3.49 -2.75 16.44
C LEU A 31 3.31 -4.26 16.53
N GLY A 32 4.13 -4.96 17.33
CA GLY A 32 4.09 -6.42 17.44
C GLY A 32 4.63 -7.14 16.20
N CYS A 33 5.36 -6.44 15.31
CA CYS A 33 6.01 -7.06 14.16
C CYS A 33 7.11 -8.03 14.59
N TYR A 34 7.79 -7.77 15.71
CA TYR A 34 8.78 -8.66 16.33
C TYR A 34 8.41 -9.04 17.76
N ASP A 35 8.63 -10.30 18.10
CA ASP A 35 8.61 -10.76 19.49
C ASP A 35 9.78 -10.11 20.25
N PRO A 36 9.55 -9.45 21.39
CA PRO A 36 10.62 -8.91 22.23
C PRO A 36 11.67 -9.95 22.63
N MET A 37 11.31 -11.23 22.72
CA MET A 37 12.22 -12.33 23.06
C MET A 37 12.99 -12.89 21.86
N SER A 38 12.66 -12.46 20.63
CA SER A 38 13.37 -12.90 19.43
C SER A 38 14.84 -12.47 19.43
N THR A 39 15.66 -13.20 18.70
CA THR A 39 17.04 -12.87 18.37
C THR A 39 17.11 -11.97 17.12
N PHE A 40 18.28 -11.38 16.87
CA PHE A 40 18.48 -10.59 15.65
C PHE A 40 18.34 -11.44 14.38
N GLU A 41 18.86 -12.67 14.38
CA GLU A 41 18.82 -13.57 13.23
C GLU A 41 17.38 -13.97 12.88
N GLU A 42 16.57 -14.31 13.89
CA GLU A 42 15.14 -14.61 13.70
C GLU A 42 14.38 -13.42 13.11
N ARG A 43 14.66 -12.20 13.60
CA ARG A 43 14.04 -10.97 13.06
C ARG A 43 14.43 -10.72 11.62
N GLU A 44 15.69 -10.96 11.26
CA GLU A 44 16.13 -10.80 9.88
C GLU A 44 15.45 -11.83 8.95
N GLN A 45 15.30 -13.08 9.39
CA GLN A 45 14.52 -14.09 8.66
C GLN A 45 13.05 -13.68 8.50
N ILE A 46 12.41 -13.15 9.56
CA ILE A 46 11.03 -12.63 9.51
C ILE A 46 10.93 -11.49 8.50
N ARG A 47 11.87 -10.55 8.51
CA ARG A 47 11.92 -9.41 7.59
C ARG A 47 12.04 -9.87 6.14
N GLN A 48 12.96 -10.79 5.84
CA GLN A 48 13.14 -11.32 4.48
C GLN A 48 11.87 -12.06 4.02
N ARG A 49 11.29 -12.91 4.85
CA ARG A 49 10.05 -13.62 4.55
C ARG A 49 8.89 -12.65 4.23
N ARG A 50 8.69 -11.61 5.04
CA ARG A 50 7.63 -10.60 4.82
C ARG A 50 7.87 -9.79 3.54
N ARG A 51 9.11 -9.44 3.22
CA ARG A 51 9.46 -8.74 1.97
C ARG A 51 9.11 -9.58 0.74
N LEU A 52 9.45 -10.86 0.76
CA LEU A 52 9.10 -11.79 -0.32
C LEU A 52 7.58 -11.96 -0.44
N GLN A 53 6.89 -12.10 0.69
CA GLN A 53 5.44 -12.23 0.73
C GLN A 53 4.75 -10.99 0.16
N TYR A 54 5.13 -9.79 0.62
CA TYR A 54 4.61 -8.54 0.09
C TYR A 54 4.90 -8.37 -1.41
N ALA A 55 6.11 -8.72 -1.87
CA ALA A 55 6.45 -8.68 -3.28
C ALA A 55 5.54 -9.60 -4.11
N SER A 56 5.24 -10.80 -3.62
CA SER A 56 4.31 -11.72 -4.27
C SER A 56 2.90 -11.15 -4.37
N TRP A 57 2.35 -10.60 -3.29
CA TRP A 57 1.02 -9.97 -3.30
C TRP A 57 0.97 -8.75 -4.23
N LYS A 58 2.02 -7.94 -4.23
CA LYS A 58 2.12 -6.79 -5.12
C LYS A 58 2.17 -7.22 -6.59
N GLU A 59 2.90 -8.27 -6.93
CA GLU A 59 2.92 -8.83 -8.29
C GLU A 59 1.57 -9.42 -8.72
N GLU A 60 0.82 -10.04 -7.79
CA GLU A 60 -0.56 -10.48 -8.05
C GLU A 60 -1.47 -9.30 -8.38
N CYS A 61 -1.44 -8.25 -7.55
CA CYS A 61 -2.18 -7.00 -7.79
C CYS A 61 -1.80 -6.37 -9.13
N LYS A 62 -0.51 -6.36 -9.48
CA LYS A 62 0.01 -5.82 -10.75
C LYS A 62 -0.47 -6.61 -11.98
N LYS A 63 -0.65 -7.93 -11.87
CA LYS A 63 -1.24 -8.73 -12.97
C LYS A 63 -2.68 -8.34 -13.26
N MET A 64 -3.43 -7.94 -12.22
CA MET A 64 -4.82 -7.50 -12.35
C MET A 64 -4.92 -6.02 -12.75
N PHE A 65 -4.07 -5.16 -12.18
CA PHE A 65 -4.00 -3.74 -12.47
C PHE A 65 -2.54 -3.26 -12.58
N PRO A 66 -1.98 -3.14 -13.79
CA PRO A 66 -0.54 -2.93 -13.98
C PRO A 66 0.00 -1.57 -13.52
N VAL A 67 -0.87 -0.63 -13.16
CA VAL A 67 -0.46 0.64 -12.52
C VAL A 67 0.12 0.38 -11.12
N ILE A 68 -0.27 -0.71 -10.44
CA ILE A 68 0.31 -1.10 -9.14
C ILE A 68 1.81 -1.36 -9.29
N GLY A 69 2.62 -0.63 -8.52
CA GLY A 69 4.08 -0.74 -8.59
C GLY A 69 4.74 -0.02 -9.76
N SER A 70 3.98 0.75 -10.55
CA SER A 70 4.53 1.55 -11.66
C SER A 70 5.24 2.83 -11.20
N GLY A 71 5.07 3.22 -9.93
CA GLY A 71 5.48 4.54 -9.44
C GLY A 71 4.45 5.64 -9.73
N ARG A 72 3.30 5.30 -10.31
CA ARG A 72 2.12 6.15 -10.47
C ARG A 72 0.98 5.63 -9.60
N PHE A 73 -0.04 6.46 -9.41
CA PHE A 73 -1.29 6.11 -8.78
C PHE A 73 -2.45 6.73 -9.56
N MET A 74 -3.63 6.16 -9.43
CA MET A 74 -4.84 6.65 -10.10
C MET A 74 -5.62 7.55 -9.17
N THR A 75 -6.24 8.60 -9.73
CA THR A 75 -7.26 9.37 -9.01
C THR A 75 -8.58 9.40 -9.73
N ALA A 76 -8.73 8.68 -10.84
CA ALA A 76 -9.99 8.52 -11.56
C ALA A 76 -10.58 7.11 -11.36
N PRO A 77 -11.92 6.95 -11.37
CA PRO A 77 -12.57 5.65 -11.22
C PRO A 77 -12.30 4.76 -12.45
N VAL A 78 -11.63 3.63 -12.21
CA VAL A 78 -11.21 2.67 -13.25
C VAL A 78 -12.40 1.85 -13.76
N ILE A 79 -13.37 1.57 -12.88
CA ILE A 79 -14.58 0.82 -13.17
C ILE A 79 -15.78 1.64 -12.70
N THR A 80 -16.90 1.53 -13.42
CA THR A 80 -18.20 2.10 -13.07
C THR A 80 -18.90 1.29 -11.98
N ASP A 81 -19.92 1.85 -11.32
CA ASP A 81 -20.68 1.14 -10.28
C ASP A 81 -21.33 -0.17 -10.78
N ASN A 82 -21.52 -0.29 -12.10
CA ASN A 82 -22.06 -1.48 -12.77
C ASN A 82 -20.98 -2.54 -13.08
N GLY A 83 -19.74 -2.37 -12.62
CA GLY A 83 -18.63 -3.29 -12.86
C GLY A 83 -18.03 -3.22 -14.26
N GLN A 84 -18.40 -2.22 -15.07
CA GLN A 84 -17.88 -2.03 -16.42
C GLN A 84 -16.66 -1.09 -16.46
N PRO A 85 -15.65 -1.37 -17.30
CA PRO A 85 -14.52 -0.46 -17.53
C PRO A 85 -14.93 0.98 -17.82
N ASN A 86 -14.18 1.93 -17.25
CA ASN A 86 -14.34 3.35 -17.55
C ASN A 86 -13.40 3.79 -18.68
N TYR A 87 -13.96 4.05 -19.86
CA TYR A 87 -13.23 4.50 -21.05
C TYR A 87 -13.06 6.02 -21.15
N ASP A 88 -13.25 6.76 -20.05
CA ASP A 88 -12.95 8.20 -20.02
C ASP A 88 -11.49 8.46 -20.48
N PRO A 89 -11.25 9.41 -21.41
CA PRO A 89 -9.92 9.76 -21.87
C PRO A 89 -8.91 10.03 -20.76
N LEU A 90 -9.33 10.63 -19.64
CA LEU A 90 -8.47 10.91 -18.48
C LEU A 90 -8.04 9.62 -17.77
N VAL A 91 -8.96 8.68 -17.58
CA VAL A 91 -8.67 7.36 -16.98
C VAL A 91 -7.68 6.61 -17.85
N LEU A 92 -7.94 6.57 -19.17
CA LEU A 92 -7.05 5.91 -20.13
C LEU A 92 -5.67 6.56 -20.14
N GLN A 93 -5.58 7.89 -20.04
CA GLN A 93 -4.31 8.59 -19.96
C GLN A 93 -3.52 8.25 -18.69
N GLU A 94 -4.16 8.23 -17.51
CA GLU A 94 -3.50 7.84 -16.26
C GLU A 94 -2.99 6.39 -16.32
N ILE A 95 -3.77 5.46 -16.90
CA ILE A 95 -3.36 4.07 -17.11
C ILE A 95 -2.18 3.99 -18.10
N ASN A 96 -2.21 4.73 -19.21
CA ASN A 96 -1.11 4.77 -20.17
C ASN A 96 0.19 5.31 -19.55
N LEU A 97 0.09 6.25 -18.59
CA LEU A 97 1.27 6.78 -17.89
C LEU A 97 1.83 5.80 -16.86
N GLY A 98 1.00 4.89 -16.35
CA GLY A 98 1.38 3.86 -15.39
C GLY A 98 1.74 2.52 -16.03
N THR A 99 1.55 2.34 -17.33
CA THR A 99 1.73 1.04 -18.01
C THR A 99 2.39 1.21 -19.37
N ASN A 100 3.05 0.17 -19.88
CA ASN A 100 3.62 0.16 -21.24
C ASN A 100 2.57 -0.18 -22.32
N SER A 101 1.29 -0.20 -21.97
CA SER A 101 0.17 -0.66 -22.80
C SER A 101 -0.88 0.43 -22.93
N ASN A 102 -1.62 0.41 -24.04
CA ASN A 102 -2.78 1.29 -24.19
C ASN A 102 -3.87 0.87 -23.19
N GLY A 103 -4.48 1.82 -22.48
CA GLY A 103 -5.50 1.59 -21.47
C GLY A 103 -6.74 0.90 -22.03
N SER A 104 -7.04 1.14 -23.32
CA SER A 104 -8.10 0.44 -24.04
C SER A 104 -7.80 -1.06 -24.20
N ASP A 105 -6.55 -1.40 -24.55
CA ASP A 105 -6.07 -2.80 -24.67
C ASP A 105 -6.03 -3.48 -23.29
N PHE A 106 -5.68 -2.73 -22.23
CA PHE A 106 -5.82 -3.22 -20.86
C PHE A 106 -7.26 -3.62 -20.54
N PHE A 107 -8.23 -2.73 -20.77
CA PHE A 107 -9.63 -3.03 -20.48
C PHE A 107 -10.18 -4.16 -21.35
N GLU A 108 -9.79 -4.22 -22.62
CA GLU A 108 -10.16 -5.33 -23.51
C GLU A 108 -9.61 -6.68 -22.99
N LYS A 109 -8.37 -6.72 -22.52
CA LYS A 109 -7.79 -7.89 -21.84
C LYS A 109 -8.49 -8.24 -20.53
N LEU A 110 -8.94 -7.23 -19.79
CA LEU A 110 -9.67 -7.38 -18.54
C LEU A 110 -11.02 -8.08 -18.80
N THR A 111 -11.73 -7.68 -19.86
CA THR A 111 -13.06 -8.22 -20.23
C THR A 111 -13.03 -9.49 -21.08
N SER A 112 -11.95 -9.73 -21.83
CA SER A 112 -11.85 -10.89 -22.74
C SER A 112 -11.67 -12.22 -22.02
N ARG A 113 -11.29 -12.22 -20.74
CA ARG A 113 -11.20 -13.43 -19.91
C ARG A 113 -12.55 -13.90 -19.35
N GLY A 114 -13.64 -13.25 -19.74
CA GLY A 114 -14.98 -13.48 -19.21
C GLY A 114 -15.41 -12.40 -18.21
N PRO A 115 -16.55 -12.57 -17.52
CA PRO A 115 -16.98 -11.67 -16.47
C PRO A 115 -15.89 -11.52 -15.40
N LEU A 116 -15.60 -10.29 -14.99
CA LEU A 116 -14.66 -10.06 -13.91
C LEU A 116 -15.14 -10.72 -12.63
N ASP A 117 -14.20 -11.32 -11.89
CA ASP A 117 -14.47 -11.79 -10.55
C ASP A 117 -14.98 -10.60 -9.72
N LYS A 118 -16.07 -10.81 -8.99
CA LYS A 118 -16.65 -9.84 -8.07
C LYS A 118 -15.59 -9.26 -7.14
N LYS A 119 -14.64 -10.07 -6.67
CA LYS A 119 -13.53 -9.62 -5.82
C LYS A 119 -12.67 -8.55 -6.51
N VAL A 120 -12.37 -8.75 -7.80
CA VAL A 120 -11.55 -7.83 -8.58
C VAL A 120 -12.30 -6.53 -8.83
N VAL A 121 -13.60 -6.62 -9.15
CA VAL A 121 -14.45 -5.43 -9.34
C VAL A 121 -14.51 -4.59 -8.07
N GLU A 122 -14.82 -5.21 -6.93
CA GLU A 122 -14.89 -4.53 -5.63
C GLU A 122 -13.56 -3.85 -5.29
N TRP A 123 -12.44 -4.55 -5.47
CA TRP A 123 -11.12 -3.98 -5.24
C TRP A 123 -10.82 -2.80 -6.18
N LEU A 124 -11.09 -2.92 -7.48
CA LEU A 124 -10.87 -1.85 -8.46
C LEU A 124 -11.71 -0.60 -8.17
N LEU A 125 -12.93 -0.75 -7.64
CA LEU A 125 -13.76 0.36 -7.18
C LEU A 125 -13.11 1.12 -6.00
N THR A 126 -12.37 0.44 -5.13
CA THR A 126 -11.69 1.10 -3.99
C THR A 126 -10.47 1.93 -4.40
N LEU A 127 -9.81 1.60 -5.52
CA LEU A 127 -8.53 2.21 -5.90
C LEU A 127 -8.61 3.73 -6.11
N HIS A 128 -9.72 4.21 -6.65
CA HIS A 128 -9.97 5.64 -6.85
C HIS A 128 -10.05 6.38 -5.51
N GLN A 129 -10.80 5.83 -4.55
CA GLN A 129 -10.93 6.41 -3.21
C GLN A 129 -9.57 6.47 -2.50
N ILE A 130 -8.80 5.37 -2.56
CA ILE A 130 -7.42 5.33 -2.04
C ILE A 130 -6.57 6.43 -2.70
N GLY A 131 -6.66 6.56 -4.02
CA GLY A 131 -5.93 7.57 -4.77
C GLY A 131 -6.26 9.00 -4.38
N LEU A 132 -7.54 9.31 -4.21
CA LEU A 132 -8.00 10.62 -3.73
C LEU A 132 -7.47 10.92 -2.33
N ASP A 133 -7.54 9.96 -1.41
CA ASP A 133 -7.07 10.14 -0.04
C ASP A 133 -5.55 10.27 0.02
N VAL A 134 -4.80 9.46 -0.73
CA VAL A 134 -3.35 9.60 -0.90
C VAL A 134 -2.97 10.99 -1.40
N ASN A 135 -3.69 11.51 -2.40
CA ASN A 135 -3.44 12.85 -2.93
C ASN A 135 -3.76 13.97 -1.93
N ARG A 136 -4.50 13.68 -0.85
CA ARG A 136 -4.80 14.63 0.24
C ARG A 136 -3.86 14.48 1.44
N THR A 137 -3.25 13.30 1.62
CA THR A 137 -2.40 12.98 2.78
C THR A 137 -1.23 13.94 2.94
N ASP A 138 -1.14 14.55 4.12
CA ASP A 138 0.03 15.28 4.65
C ASP A 138 0.75 16.19 3.64
N ARG A 139 -0.01 16.99 2.88
CA ARG A 139 0.51 17.88 1.83
C ARG A 139 1.58 18.87 2.27
N SER A 140 1.68 19.16 3.58
CA SER A 140 2.71 20.04 4.14
C SER A 140 4.04 19.34 4.41
N LEU A 141 4.11 18.01 4.33
CA LEU A 141 5.35 17.27 4.52
C LEU A 141 6.15 17.20 3.23
N VAL A 142 7.40 17.70 3.27
CA VAL A 142 8.37 17.65 2.15
C VAL A 142 8.54 16.24 1.58
N PHE A 143 8.34 15.21 2.42
CA PHE A 143 8.38 13.81 1.98
C PHE A 143 7.39 13.51 0.84
N TYR A 144 6.18 14.09 0.87
CA TYR A 144 5.13 13.82 -0.12
C TYR A 144 5.14 14.77 -1.32
N GLU A 145 6.07 15.72 -1.39
CA GLU A 145 6.30 16.50 -2.62
C GLU A 145 6.73 15.59 -3.79
N LYS A 146 7.39 14.48 -3.48
CA LYS A 146 7.80 13.46 -4.45
C LYS A 146 6.63 12.52 -4.76
N LYS A 147 6.20 12.50 -6.03
CA LYS A 147 5.12 11.61 -6.50
C LYS A 147 5.44 10.13 -6.29
N GLU A 148 6.72 9.76 -6.24
CA GLU A 148 7.19 8.41 -5.95
C GLU A 148 6.83 7.95 -4.53
N ASN A 149 6.74 8.88 -3.58
CA ASN A 149 6.38 8.56 -2.20
C ASN A 149 4.86 8.44 -2.04
N LEU A 150 4.09 9.23 -2.77
CA LEU A 150 2.64 9.09 -2.87
C LEU A 150 2.27 7.76 -3.54
N SER A 151 2.93 7.38 -4.63
CA SER A 151 2.67 6.09 -5.29
C SER A 151 3.05 4.90 -4.43
N LYS A 152 4.10 4.99 -3.60
CA LYS A 152 4.39 3.95 -2.58
C LYS A 152 3.25 3.80 -1.57
N LEU A 153 2.69 4.90 -1.07
CA LEU A 153 1.56 4.86 -0.14
C LEU A 153 0.33 4.25 -0.82
N TRP A 154 0.04 4.65 -2.05
CA TRP A 154 -1.05 4.07 -2.83
C TRP A 154 -0.86 2.58 -3.09
N ASP A 155 0.34 2.12 -3.46
CA ASP A 155 0.65 0.70 -3.64
C ASP A 155 0.39 -0.11 -2.37
N ILE A 156 0.87 0.37 -1.21
CA ILE A 156 0.72 -0.33 0.07
C ILE A 156 -0.76 -0.49 0.43
N LEU A 157 -1.53 0.60 0.34
CA LEU A 157 -2.96 0.60 0.65
C LEU A 157 -3.75 -0.26 -0.33
N SER A 158 -3.40 -0.21 -1.62
CA SER A 158 -4.05 -1.02 -2.66
C SER A 158 -3.79 -2.51 -2.45
N VAL A 159 -2.55 -2.89 -2.11
CA VAL A 159 -2.20 -4.28 -1.78
C VAL A 159 -2.88 -4.73 -0.49
N TYR A 160 -2.94 -3.89 0.54
CA TYR A 160 -3.67 -4.21 1.78
C TYR A 160 -5.15 -4.49 1.51
N ALA A 161 -5.83 -3.62 0.77
CA ALA A 161 -7.24 -3.77 0.41
C ALA A 161 -7.53 -5.05 -0.41
N TRP A 162 -6.53 -5.59 -1.12
CA TRP A 162 -6.65 -6.87 -1.82
C TRP A 162 -6.52 -8.09 -0.89
N ILE A 163 -5.66 -7.98 0.12
CA ILE A 163 -5.34 -9.07 1.06
C ILE A 163 -6.45 -9.22 2.10
N ASP A 164 -6.84 -8.12 2.74
CA ASP A 164 -7.85 -8.09 3.80
C ASP A 164 -9.16 -7.55 3.22
N LYS A 165 -9.96 -8.44 2.64
CA LYS A 165 -11.23 -8.08 2.00
C LYS A 165 -12.34 -7.73 2.99
N ASP A 166 -12.23 -8.22 4.22
CA ASP A 166 -13.28 -8.04 5.23
C ASP A 166 -13.21 -6.61 5.78
N VAL A 167 -12.01 -6.07 5.91
CA VAL A 167 -11.76 -4.65 6.23
C VAL A 167 -11.72 -3.78 4.98
N GLY A 168 -11.01 -4.23 3.93
CA GLY A 168 -10.78 -3.50 2.70
C GLY A 168 -10.00 -2.21 2.93
N TYR A 169 -10.46 -1.13 2.31
CA TYR A 169 -9.98 0.23 2.59
C TYR A 169 -11.10 1.07 3.19
N CYS A 170 -10.76 1.78 4.26
CA CYS A 170 -11.63 2.79 4.87
C CYS A 170 -10.92 4.15 4.90
N GLN A 171 -11.70 5.22 4.78
CA GLN A 171 -11.18 6.58 4.84
C GLN A 171 -10.41 6.81 6.15
N GLY A 172 -9.24 7.45 6.05
CA GLY A 172 -8.32 7.69 7.17
C GLY A 172 -7.20 6.65 7.29
N MET A 173 -7.28 5.50 6.62
CA MET A 173 -6.18 4.53 6.62
C MET A 173 -4.90 5.07 5.96
N SER A 174 -5.02 6.03 5.04
CA SER A 174 -3.85 6.72 4.45
C SER A 174 -3.12 7.58 5.48
N GLU A 175 -3.84 8.24 6.38
CA GLU A 175 -3.28 9.05 7.47
C GLU A 175 -2.63 8.15 8.54
N LEU A 176 -3.20 6.97 8.80
CA LEU A 176 -2.58 5.98 9.70
C LEU A 176 -1.28 5.39 9.12
N CYS A 177 -1.25 5.13 7.81
CA CYS A 177 -0.11 4.54 7.13
C CYS A 177 1.01 5.56 6.86
N SER A 178 0.66 6.83 6.64
CA SER A 178 1.62 7.88 6.27
C SER A 178 2.84 7.98 7.20
N PRO A 179 2.67 8.09 8.54
CA PRO A 179 3.81 8.15 9.45
C PRO A 179 4.73 6.94 9.34
N MET A 180 4.19 5.75 9.03
CA MET A 180 4.95 4.50 8.94
C MET A 180 5.86 4.45 7.71
N ILE A 181 5.50 5.11 6.62
CA ILE A 181 6.31 5.16 5.40
C ILE A 181 7.53 6.08 5.58
N ILE A 182 7.45 7.02 6.52
CA ILE A 182 8.50 8.01 6.79
C ILE A 182 9.58 7.45 7.76
N LEU A 183 9.27 6.39 8.51
CA LEU A 183 10.17 5.75 9.48
C LEU A 183 11.36 5.03 8.82
#